data_AF-A0A948SEG9-F1
#
_entry.id   AF-A0A948SEG9-F1
#
_cell.length_a   1.000
_cell.length_b   1.000
_cell.length_c   1.000
_cell.angle_alpha   90.00
_cell.angle_beta   90.00
_cell.angle_gamma   90.00
#
_symmetry.space_group_name_H-M   'P 1'
#
loop_
_entity.id
_entity.type
_entity.pdbx_description
1 polymer ?
#
loop_
_entity_poly.entity_id
_entity_poly.type
_entity_poly.pdbx_seq_one_letter_code
_entity_poly.pdbx_strand_id
1 'polypeptide(L)'
;MGLDRQYEVLREMEGELDPPPGVRARLAGLPVLTAAANDELASPERRVINLVGGLLAVAIVLLIAFRSARRAIVPLVPIVLATGWSALVLFVSRIDLNPLSVVLGTLVIAIATEFSVLLSERYRQERLDGSGVEEALRRTYRSTGAAVLASGVTAIAGFAVLVLSDIRMLRDFGLVTVIDLAVALFGVLIILPAVLVLAEPGALRSRLASIRGVTEP
;
A
#
# COMPACT_ATOMS: atom_id res chain seq x y z
N MET A 1 -20.42 5.89 16.19
CA MET A 1 -21.13 4.61 16.06
C MET A 1 -20.49 3.90 14.88
N GLY A 2 -19.97 2.68 15.05
CA GLY A 2 -19.38 1.93 13.93
C GLY A 2 -20.45 1.57 12.91
N LEU A 3 -20.05 1.31 11.66
CA LEU A 3 -20.98 0.93 10.58
C LEU A 3 -21.81 -0.29 10.96
N ASP A 4 -21.18 -1.31 11.54
CA ASP A 4 -21.85 -2.56 11.96
C ASP A 4 -23.05 -2.31 12.90
N ARG A 5 -22.89 -1.38 13.84
CA ARG A 5 -23.95 -1.04 14.80
C ARG A 5 -25.06 -0.19 14.16
N GLN A 6 -24.72 0.68 13.19
CA GLN A 6 -25.73 1.40 12.42
C GLN A 6 -26.57 0.41 11.60
N TYR A 7 -25.93 -0.62 11.06
CA TYR A 7 -26.59 -1.69 10.32
C TYR A 7 -27.48 -2.58 11.18
N GLU A 8 -27.04 -2.96 12.37
CA GLU A 8 -27.88 -3.72 13.31
C GLU A 8 -29.19 -2.97 13.61
N VAL A 9 -29.10 -1.68 13.91
CA VAL A 9 -30.27 -0.85 14.19
C VAL A 9 -31.17 -0.69 12.96
N LEU A 10 -30.60 -0.47 11.78
CA LEU A 10 -31.39 -0.39 10.55
C LEU A 10 -32.08 -1.71 10.22
N ARG A 11 -31.40 -2.85 10.44
CA ARG A 11 -31.95 -4.18 10.16
C ARG A 11 -33.04 -4.58 11.15
N GLU A 12 -32.89 -4.18 12.40
CA GLU A 12 -33.92 -4.30 13.44
C GLU A 12 -35.16 -3.48 13.06
N MET A 13 -34.98 -2.20 12.70
CA MET A 13 -36.07 -1.33 12.24
C MET A 13 -36.74 -1.84 10.96
N GLU A 14 -35.99 -2.45 10.04
CA GLU A 14 -36.54 -3.03 8.81
C GLU A 14 -37.30 -4.34 9.09
N GLY A 15 -36.87 -5.12 10.08
CA GLY A 15 -37.53 -6.33 10.54
C GLY A 15 -38.85 -6.07 11.30
N GLU A 16 -39.00 -4.89 11.89
CA GLU A 16 -40.25 -4.44 12.55
C GLU A 16 -41.28 -3.85 11.57
N LEU A 17 -40.94 -3.71 10.28
CA LEU A 17 -41.89 -3.22 9.28
C LEU A 17 -42.97 -4.27 8.99
N ASP A 18 -44.22 -3.95 9.34
CA ASP A 18 -45.41 -4.74 8.98
C ASP A 18 -46.30 -3.98 7.98
N PRO A 19 -45.93 -3.92 6.68
CA PRO A 19 -46.71 -3.21 5.69
C PRO A 19 -47.97 -4.01 5.28
N PRO A 20 -49.08 -3.32 4.94
CA PRO A 20 -50.29 -3.98 4.45
C PRO A 20 -50.04 -4.82 3.17
N PRO A 21 -50.90 -5.82 2.87
CA PRO A 21 -50.78 -6.62 1.66
C PRO A 21 -50.75 -5.75 0.39
N GLY A 22 -49.72 -5.93 -0.44
CA GLY A 22 -49.51 -5.15 -1.67
C GLY A 22 -48.70 -3.86 -1.49
N VAL A 23 -48.29 -3.53 -0.27
CA VAL A 23 -47.46 -2.34 0.03
C VAL A 23 -46.03 -2.77 0.33
N ARG A 24 -45.05 -2.05 -0.24
CA ARG A 24 -43.62 -2.20 0.12
C ARG A 24 -43.20 -1.02 0.99
N ALA A 25 -42.80 -1.29 2.23
CA ALA A 25 -42.13 -0.32 3.07
C ALA A 25 -40.61 -0.42 2.88
N ARG A 26 -39.93 0.72 2.92
CA ARG A 26 -38.46 0.81 2.98
C ARG A 26 -38.08 1.91 3.97
N LEU A 27 -36.98 1.71 4.67
CA LEU A 27 -36.41 2.75 5.53
C LEU A 27 -35.92 3.92 4.69
N ALA A 28 -36.21 5.13 5.15
CA ALA A 28 -35.82 6.38 4.50
C ALA A 28 -35.25 7.36 5.55
N GLY A 29 -34.54 8.38 5.07
CA GLY A 29 -33.92 9.41 5.89
C GLY A 29 -32.40 9.44 5.75
N LEU A 30 -31.80 10.57 6.13
CA LEU A 30 -30.37 10.80 6.01
C LEU A 30 -29.51 9.70 6.68
N PRO A 31 -29.83 9.19 7.89
CA PRO A 31 -29.04 8.12 8.51
C PRO A 31 -29.04 6.81 7.74
N VAL A 32 -30.15 6.45 7.10
CA VAL A 32 -30.28 5.23 6.28
C VAL A 32 -29.43 5.36 5.01
N LEU A 33 -29.53 6.53 4.34
CA LEU A 33 -28.77 6.81 3.12
C LEU A 33 -27.26 6.87 3.39
N THR A 34 -26.85 7.49 4.49
CA THR A 34 -25.42 7.58 4.84
C THR A 34 -24.84 6.24 5.27
N ALA A 35 -25.59 5.42 6.02
CA ALA A 35 -25.17 4.06 6.36
C ALA A 35 -25.03 3.20 5.09
N ALA A 36 -26.06 3.21 4.23
CA ALA A 36 -26.06 2.48 2.96
C ALA A 36 -24.88 2.88 2.06
N ALA A 37 -24.63 4.18 1.88
CA ALA A 37 -23.52 4.67 1.08
C ALA A 37 -22.16 4.29 1.69
N ASN A 38 -22.01 4.37 3.01
CA ASN A 38 -20.74 4.05 3.66
C ASN A 38 -20.40 2.57 3.59
N ASP A 39 -21.36 1.68 3.75
CA ASP A 39 -21.17 0.23 3.61
C ASP A 39 -20.92 -0.19 2.18
N GLU A 40 -21.68 0.36 1.23
CA GLU A 40 -21.42 0.09 -0.18
C GLU A 40 -19.96 0.44 -0.52
N LEU A 41 -19.45 1.57 -0.02
CA LEU A 41 -18.07 2.00 -0.22
C LEU A 41 -17.04 1.22 0.61
N ALA A 42 -17.37 0.82 1.84
CA ALA A 42 -16.48 0.11 2.76
C ALA A 42 -16.56 -1.42 2.67
N SER A 43 -17.38 -1.94 1.75
CA SER A 43 -17.61 -3.37 1.61
C SER A 43 -16.31 -4.16 1.43
N PRO A 44 -16.14 -5.31 2.13
CA PRO A 44 -14.93 -6.12 2.04
C PRO A 44 -14.60 -6.54 0.60
N GLU A 45 -15.62 -6.83 -0.21
CA GLU A 45 -15.48 -7.18 -1.61
C GLU A 45 -14.82 -6.07 -2.42
N ARG A 46 -15.28 -4.82 -2.28
CA ARG A 46 -14.69 -3.67 -2.98
C ARG A 46 -13.27 -3.40 -2.54
N ARG A 47 -12.96 -3.59 -1.25
CA ARG A 47 -11.59 -3.47 -0.77
C ARG A 47 -10.67 -4.46 -1.47
N VAL A 48 -11.07 -5.73 -1.56
CA VAL A 48 -10.27 -6.77 -2.24
C VAL A 48 -10.14 -6.46 -3.72
N ILE A 49 -11.24 -6.10 -4.39
CA ILE A 49 -11.24 -5.73 -5.82
C ILE A 49 -10.30 -4.54 -6.07
N ASN A 50 -10.32 -3.51 -5.23
CA ASN A 50 -9.46 -2.34 -5.38
C ASN A 50 -7.98 -2.67 -5.13
N LEU A 51 -7.68 -3.46 -4.11
CA LEU A 51 -6.30 -3.87 -3.82
C LEU A 51 -5.72 -4.75 -4.94
N VAL A 52 -6.44 -5.80 -5.32
CA VAL A 52 -6.01 -6.73 -6.38
C VAL A 52 -5.98 -6.02 -7.72
N GLY A 53 -7.03 -5.25 -8.05
CA GLY A 53 -7.10 -4.46 -9.28
C GLY A 53 -6.00 -3.41 -9.37
N GLY A 54 -5.71 -2.72 -8.26
CA GLY A 54 -4.62 -1.74 -8.17
C GLY A 54 -3.24 -2.38 -8.36
N LEU A 55 -2.97 -3.49 -7.68
CA LEU A 55 -1.71 -4.23 -7.84
C LEU A 55 -1.56 -4.79 -9.26
N LEU A 56 -2.63 -5.32 -9.85
CA LEU A 56 -2.63 -5.79 -11.23
C LEU A 56 -2.39 -4.64 -12.22
N ALA A 57 -3.05 -3.49 -12.03
CA ALA A 57 -2.83 -2.31 -12.86
C ALA A 57 -1.38 -1.86 -12.81
N VAL A 58 -0.80 -1.76 -11.61
CA VAL A 58 0.63 -1.45 -11.43
C VAL A 58 1.51 -2.49 -12.12
N ALA A 59 1.24 -3.79 -11.94
CA ALA A 59 2.00 -4.85 -12.58
C ALA A 59 1.97 -4.76 -14.11
N ILE A 60 0.81 -4.48 -14.70
CA ILE A 60 0.64 -4.29 -16.15
C ILE A 60 1.44 -3.07 -16.62
N VAL A 61 1.32 -1.93 -15.92
CA VAL A 61 2.06 -0.70 -16.27
C VAL A 61 3.56 -0.94 -16.21
N LEU A 62 4.07 -1.61 -15.16
CA LEU A 62 5.50 -1.92 -15.03
C LEU A 62 5.98 -2.90 -16.10
N LEU A 63 5.15 -3.88 -16.47
CA LEU A 63 5.46 -4.81 -17.54
C LEU A 63 5.57 -4.10 -18.89
N ILE A 64 4.67 -3.17 -19.18
CA ILE A 64 4.70 -2.34 -20.39
C ILE A 64 5.92 -1.41 -20.38
N ALA A 65 6.16 -0.72 -19.26
CA ALA A 65 7.25 0.25 -19.12
C ALA A 65 8.63 -0.39 -19.25
N PHE A 66 8.87 -1.51 -18.56
CA PHE A 66 10.19 -2.17 -18.56
C PHE A 66 10.37 -3.22 -19.64
N ARG A 67 9.29 -3.62 -20.33
CA ARG A 67 9.26 -4.64 -21.40
C ARG A 67 9.95 -5.95 -21.00
N SER A 68 9.99 -6.25 -19.70
CA SER A 68 10.68 -7.40 -19.13
C SER A 68 10.06 -7.77 -17.79
N ALA A 69 9.50 -8.99 -17.71
CA ALA A 69 8.88 -9.49 -16.49
C ALA A 69 9.84 -9.49 -15.29
N ARG A 70 11.11 -9.89 -15.51
CA ARG A 70 12.13 -9.89 -14.46
C ARG A 70 12.37 -8.49 -13.89
N ARG A 71 12.37 -7.45 -14.73
CA ARG A 71 12.57 -6.06 -14.29
C ARG A 71 11.32 -5.49 -13.62
N ALA A 72 10.13 -5.88 -14.08
CA ALA A 72 8.86 -5.47 -13.48
C ALA A 72 8.65 -6.07 -12.08
N ILE A 73 9.11 -7.30 -11.83
CA ILE A 73 8.98 -7.97 -10.53
C ILE A 73 9.76 -7.23 -9.43
N VAL A 74 10.92 -6.65 -9.75
CA VAL A 74 11.81 -6.02 -8.77
C VAL A 74 11.11 -4.93 -7.93
N PRO A 75 10.48 -3.90 -8.52
CA PRO A 75 9.70 -2.93 -7.75
C PRO A 75 8.37 -3.49 -7.25
N LEU A 76 7.79 -4.52 -7.88
CA LEU A 76 6.54 -5.13 -7.40
C LEU A 76 6.66 -5.78 -6.02
N VAL A 77 7.80 -6.41 -5.71
CA VAL A 77 8.01 -7.09 -4.42
C VAL A 77 7.82 -6.14 -3.23
N PRO A 78 8.53 -5.00 -3.11
CA PRO A 78 8.32 -4.08 -1.99
C PRO A 78 6.92 -3.44 -2.02
N ILE A 79 6.30 -3.24 -3.18
CA ILE A 79 4.92 -2.72 -3.28
C ILE A 79 3.92 -3.69 -2.65
N VAL A 80 4.00 -4.98 -3.00
CA VAL A 80 3.12 -6.02 -2.44
C VAL A 80 3.32 -6.15 -0.94
N LEU A 81 4.58 -6.12 -0.47
CA LEU A 81 4.89 -6.21 0.96
C LEU A 81 4.39 -4.99 1.74
N ALA A 82 4.56 -3.77 1.22
CA ALA A 82 4.04 -2.55 1.84
C ALA A 82 2.50 -2.56 1.91
N THR A 83 1.85 -3.00 0.84
CA THR A 83 0.38 -3.11 0.78
C THR A 83 -0.15 -4.17 1.75
N GLY A 84 0.54 -5.31 1.85
CA GLY A 84 0.21 -6.36 2.81
C GLY A 84 0.39 -5.89 4.26
N TRP A 85 1.42 -5.11 4.53
CA TRP A 85 1.64 -4.50 5.84
C TRP A 85 0.53 -3.50 6.21
N SER A 86 0.10 -2.66 5.26
CA SER A 86 -1.02 -1.74 5.48
C SER A 86 -2.31 -2.47 5.88
N ALA A 87 -2.60 -3.60 5.22
CA ALA A 87 -3.74 -4.42 5.59
C ALA A 87 -3.62 -4.96 7.03
N LEU A 88 -2.41 -5.32 7.47
CA LEU A 88 -2.11 -5.76 8.84
C LEU A 88 -2.26 -4.61 9.86
N VAL A 89 -1.77 -3.41 9.57
CA VAL A 89 -1.91 -2.24 10.46
C VAL A 89 -3.37 -1.93 10.69
N LEU A 90 -4.19 -1.91 9.64
CA LEU A 90 -5.65 -1.72 9.75
C LEU A 90 -6.29 -2.80 10.64
N PHE A 91 -5.90 -4.06 10.46
CA PHE A 91 -6.42 -5.18 11.25
C PHE A 91 -6.06 -5.06 12.74
N VAL A 92 -4.81 -4.72 13.05
CA VAL A 92 -4.32 -4.61 14.44
C VAL A 92 -4.84 -3.35 15.14
N SER A 93 -5.04 -2.26 14.41
CA SER A 93 -5.47 -0.98 14.99
C SER A 93 -6.91 -0.98 15.50
N ARG A 94 -7.72 -2.00 15.16
CA ARG A 94 -9.15 -2.13 15.54
C ARG A 94 -9.99 -0.88 15.25
N ILE A 95 -9.61 -0.12 14.23
CA ILE A 95 -10.36 1.06 13.77
C ILE A 95 -11.50 0.56 12.90
N ASP A 96 -12.69 1.10 13.13
CA ASP A 96 -13.89 0.78 12.36
C ASP A 96 -13.62 1.03 10.88
N LEU A 97 -13.92 0.03 10.04
CA LEU A 97 -13.81 0.18 8.60
C LEU A 97 -14.73 1.29 8.12
N ASN A 98 -14.20 2.14 7.25
CA ASN A 98 -14.95 3.22 6.65
C ASN A 98 -14.48 3.44 5.21
N PRO A 99 -15.16 4.28 4.41
CA PRO A 99 -14.78 4.52 3.03
C PRO A 99 -13.31 4.96 2.82
N LEU A 100 -12.71 5.67 3.78
CA LEU A 100 -11.30 6.08 3.69
C LEU A 100 -10.34 4.90 3.86
N SER A 101 -10.71 3.85 4.60
CA SER A 101 -9.91 2.63 4.72
C SER A 101 -9.74 1.91 3.38
N VAL A 102 -10.72 2.03 2.46
CA VAL A 102 -10.62 1.47 1.10
C VAL A 102 -9.66 2.30 0.25
N VAL A 103 -9.71 3.63 0.36
CA VAL A 103 -8.80 4.54 -0.34
C VAL A 103 -7.36 4.38 0.14
N LEU A 104 -7.15 4.11 1.43
CA LEU A 104 -5.84 3.91 2.05
C LEU A 104 -5.02 2.83 1.33
N GLY A 105 -5.64 1.70 0.98
CA GLY A 105 -4.95 0.63 0.26
C GLY A 105 -4.38 1.09 -1.08
N THR A 106 -5.17 1.81 -1.87
CA THR A 106 -4.74 2.37 -3.15
C THR A 106 -3.66 3.44 -2.97
N LEU A 107 -3.77 4.26 -1.91
CA LEU A 107 -2.77 5.28 -1.56
C LEU A 107 -1.41 4.65 -1.26
N VAL A 108 -1.38 3.57 -0.47
CA VAL A 108 -0.14 2.85 -0.15
C VAL A 108 0.47 2.23 -1.40
N ILE A 109 -0.35 1.62 -2.27
CA ILE A 109 0.11 1.10 -3.56
C ILE A 109 0.78 2.22 -4.38
N ALA A 110 0.14 3.39 -4.49
CA ALA A 110 0.66 4.50 -5.29
C ALA A 110 2.03 4.97 -4.78
N ILE A 111 2.15 5.23 -3.48
CA ILE A 111 3.38 5.76 -2.86
C ILE A 111 4.50 4.71 -2.89
N ALA A 112 4.21 3.45 -2.57
CA ALA A 112 5.19 2.38 -2.67
C ALA A 112 5.67 2.19 -4.11
N THR A 113 4.77 2.35 -5.10
CA THR A 113 5.10 2.24 -6.52
C THR A 113 6.03 3.35 -6.95
N GLU A 114 5.73 4.60 -6.61
CA GLU A 114 6.56 5.77 -6.92
C GLU A 114 8.00 5.56 -6.45
N PHE A 115 8.17 5.25 -5.16
CA PHE A 115 9.51 5.09 -4.57
C PHE A 115 10.25 3.89 -5.15
N SER A 116 9.57 2.76 -5.33
CA SER A 116 10.19 1.55 -5.85
C SER A 116 10.65 1.72 -7.28
N VAL A 117 9.86 2.41 -8.12
CA VAL A 117 10.21 2.69 -9.51
C VAL A 117 11.36 3.68 -9.62
N LEU A 118 11.31 4.80 -8.89
CA LEU A 118 12.37 5.82 -8.92
C LEU A 118 13.74 5.23 -8.55
N LEU A 119 13.79 4.45 -7.47
CA LEU A 119 15.04 3.83 -7.01
C LEU A 119 15.49 2.71 -7.95
N SER A 120 14.58 1.86 -8.43
CA SER A 120 14.93 0.78 -9.36
C SER A 120 15.50 1.33 -10.67
N GLU A 121 14.90 2.41 -11.18
CA GLU A 121 15.32 3.05 -12.41
C GLU A 121 16.65 3.77 -12.25
N ARG A 122 16.87 4.47 -11.13
CA ARG A 122 18.18 5.09 -10.86
C ARG A 122 19.27 4.03 -10.74
N TYR A 123 19.01 2.94 -10.04
CA TYR A 123 19.95 1.82 -9.95
C TYR A 123 20.26 1.26 -11.34
N ARG A 124 19.24 1.07 -12.19
CA ARG A 124 19.42 0.60 -13.56
C ARG A 124 20.30 1.53 -14.39
N GLN A 125 20.13 2.85 -14.26
CA GLN A 125 20.97 3.84 -14.93
C GLN A 125 22.42 3.70 -14.50
N GLU A 126 22.71 3.64 -13.20
CA GLU A 126 24.08 3.46 -12.70
C GLU A 126 24.72 2.14 -13.18
N ARG A 127 23.93 1.06 -13.30
CA ARG A 127 24.39 -0.22 -13.86
C ARG A 127 24.69 -0.12 -15.36
N LEU A 128 23.90 0.63 -16.12
CA LEU A 128 24.15 0.88 -17.55
C LEU A 128 25.37 1.76 -17.77
N ASP A 129 25.65 2.68 -16.85
CA ASP A 129 26.85 3.53 -16.85
C ASP A 129 28.12 2.76 -16.42
N GLY A 130 28.01 1.44 -16.21
CA GLY A 130 29.14 0.56 -15.92
C GLY A 130 29.48 0.40 -14.44
N SER A 131 28.70 0.97 -13.51
CA SER A 131 28.96 0.82 -12.08
C SER A 131 28.74 -0.63 -11.62
N GLY A 132 29.61 -1.12 -10.74
CA GLY A 132 29.40 -2.37 -10.01
C GLY A 132 28.13 -2.32 -9.14
N VAL A 133 27.62 -3.48 -8.70
CA VAL A 133 26.36 -3.57 -7.93
C VAL A 133 26.38 -2.70 -6.68
N GLU A 134 27.46 -2.79 -5.89
CA GLU A 134 27.61 -2.01 -4.65
C GLU A 134 27.72 -0.51 -4.93
N GLU A 135 28.50 -0.12 -5.95
CA GLU A 135 28.65 1.28 -6.34
C GLU A 135 27.34 1.88 -6.84
N ALA A 136 26.61 1.14 -7.68
CA ALA A 136 25.33 1.55 -8.21
C ALA A 136 24.30 1.76 -7.10
N LEU A 137 24.23 0.86 -6.12
CA LEU A 137 23.39 1.04 -4.94
C LEU A 137 23.81 2.28 -4.16
N ARG A 138 25.10 2.42 -3.84
CA ARG A 138 25.59 3.56 -3.05
C ARG A 138 25.23 4.90 -3.71
N ARG A 139 25.44 5.02 -5.02
CA ARG A 139 25.10 6.24 -5.77
C ARG A 139 23.60 6.48 -5.82
N THR A 140 22.81 5.44 -6.07
CA THR A 140 21.34 5.51 -6.09
C THR A 140 20.79 6.02 -4.78
N TYR A 141 21.25 5.49 -3.65
CA TYR A 141 20.75 5.91 -2.33
C TYR A 141 21.27 7.28 -1.90
N ARG A 142 22.48 7.67 -2.34
CA ARG A 142 23.04 8.99 -2.06
C ARG A 142 22.32 10.11 -2.81
N SER A 143 21.80 9.85 -4.01
CA SER A 143 21.03 10.83 -4.79
C SER A 143 19.52 10.62 -4.65
N THR A 144 18.97 9.66 -5.39
CA THR A 144 17.52 9.40 -5.45
C THR A 144 16.96 8.88 -4.13
N GLY A 145 17.74 8.13 -3.33
CA GLY A 145 17.33 7.70 -2.00
C GLY A 145 17.06 8.88 -1.05
N ALA A 146 17.93 9.88 -1.04
CA ALA A 146 17.72 11.10 -0.25
C ALA A 146 16.48 11.87 -0.73
N ALA A 147 16.26 11.96 -2.04
CA ALA A 147 15.07 12.61 -2.61
C ALA A 147 13.77 11.86 -2.24
N VAL A 148 13.78 10.52 -2.31
CA VAL A 148 12.65 9.66 -1.91
C VAL A 148 12.36 9.80 -0.43
N LEU A 149 13.38 9.82 0.42
CA LEU A 149 13.21 10.05 1.86
C LEU A 149 12.56 11.42 2.13
N ALA A 150 13.06 12.48 1.50
CA ALA A 150 12.50 13.82 1.65
C ALA A 150 11.04 13.91 1.17
N SER A 151 10.73 13.30 0.01
CA SER A 151 9.35 13.23 -0.52
C SER A 151 8.43 12.46 0.42
N GLY A 152 8.86 11.28 0.89
CA GLY A 152 8.09 10.45 1.81
C GLY A 152 7.83 11.12 3.16
N VAL A 153 8.84 11.77 3.75
CA VAL A 153 8.66 12.54 5.00
C VAL A 153 7.68 13.70 4.79
N THR A 154 7.73 14.37 3.63
CA THR A 154 6.78 15.45 3.31
C THR A 154 5.34 14.92 3.19
N ALA A 155 5.15 13.78 2.54
CA ALA A 155 3.83 13.13 2.44
C ALA A 155 3.31 12.72 3.83
N ILE A 156 4.16 12.10 4.66
CA ILE A 156 3.83 11.72 6.03
C ILE A 156 3.41 12.96 6.85
N ALA A 157 4.17 14.05 6.76
CA ALA A 157 3.84 15.30 7.44
C ALA A 157 2.49 15.88 6.97
N GLY A 158 2.21 15.80 5.66
CA GLY A 158 0.92 16.23 5.10
C GLY A 158 -0.27 15.46 5.68
N PHE A 159 -0.16 14.13 5.77
CA PHE A 159 -1.21 13.29 6.37
C PHE A 159 -1.27 13.41 7.89
N ALA A 160 -0.16 13.71 8.57
CA ALA A 160 -0.12 13.91 10.02
C ALA A 160 -1.01 15.07 10.49
N VAL A 161 -1.25 16.08 9.63
CA VAL A 161 -2.19 17.17 9.93
C VAL A 161 -3.61 16.65 10.19
N LEU A 162 -4.03 15.55 9.53
CA LEU A 162 -5.37 14.98 9.73
C LEU A 162 -5.59 14.44 11.16
N VAL A 163 -4.52 14.08 11.87
CA VAL A 163 -4.58 13.65 13.27
C VAL A 163 -5.13 14.76 14.18
N LEU A 164 -4.94 16.03 13.80
CA LEU A 164 -5.44 17.18 14.55
C LEU A 164 -6.93 17.46 14.31
N SER A 165 -7.58 16.72 13.41
CA SER A 165 -9.00 16.93 13.08
C SER A 165 -9.92 16.61 14.25
N ASP A 166 -10.98 17.41 14.43
CA ASP A 166 -12.10 17.11 15.34
C ASP A 166 -13.04 16.02 14.79
N ILE A 167 -12.96 15.74 13.49
CA ILE A 167 -13.73 14.67 12.85
C ILE A 167 -13.00 13.35 13.12
N ARG A 168 -13.57 12.52 14.01
CA ARG A 168 -12.98 11.22 14.41
C ARG A 168 -12.56 10.35 13.22
N MET A 169 -13.38 10.29 12.17
CA MET A 169 -13.08 9.53 10.95
C MET A 169 -11.79 10.01 10.25
N LEU A 170 -11.55 11.33 10.19
CA LEU A 170 -10.33 11.89 9.62
C LEU A 170 -9.13 11.70 10.54
N ARG A 171 -9.32 11.83 11.85
CA ARG A 171 -8.28 11.60 12.85
C ARG A 171 -7.76 10.16 12.80
N ASP A 172 -8.67 9.19 12.82
CA ASP A 172 -8.33 7.76 12.77
C ASP A 172 -7.66 7.40 11.44
N PHE A 173 -8.19 7.92 10.32
CA PHE A 173 -7.57 7.76 9.00
C PHE A 173 -6.16 8.38 8.95
N GLY A 174 -5.97 9.58 9.50
CA GLY A 174 -4.67 10.25 9.56
C GLY A 174 -3.64 9.45 10.35
N LEU A 175 -4.02 8.92 11.52
CA LEU A 175 -3.15 8.10 12.36
C LEU A 175 -2.67 6.83 11.62
N VAL A 176 -3.59 6.09 11.00
CA VAL A 176 -3.23 4.88 10.25
C VAL A 176 -2.39 5.22 9.03
N THR A 177 -2.75 6.28 8.30
CA THR A 177 -2.04 6.68 7.09
C THR A 177 -0.58 7.05 7.41
N VAL A 178 -0.33 7.79 8.49
CA VAL A 178 1.04 8.13 8.90
C VAL A 178 1.89 6.89 9.16
N ILE A 179 1.33 5.89 9.85
CA ILE A 179 2.01 4.61 10.13
C ILE A 179 2.27 3.87 8.82
N ASP A 180 1.26 3.75 7.96
CA ASP A 180 1.36 3.03 6.70
C ASP A 180 2.35 3.67 5.73
N LEU A 181 2.38 5.00 5.63
CA LEU A 181 3.34 5.70 4.78
C LEU A 181 4.76 5.59 5.32
N ALA A 182 4.95 5.64 6.64
CA ALA A 182 6.25 5.38 7.24
C ALA A 182 6.73 3.96 6.92
N VAL A 183 5.87 2.95 7.09
CA VAL A 183 6.24 1.57 6.79
C VAL A 183 6.44 1.35 5.30
N ALA A 184 5.65 1.96 4.42
CA ALA A 184 5.86 1.90 2.98
C ALA A 184 7.20 2.52 2.58
N LEU A 185 7.53 3.71 3.10
CA LEU A 185 8.78 4.40 2.83
C LEU A 185 10.00 3.59 3.28
N PHE A 186 10.03 3.20 4.56
CA PHE A 186 11.16 2.42 5.09
C PHE A 186 11.19 1.01 4.52
N GLY A 187 10.03 0.40 4.29
CA GLY A 187 9.89 -0.90 3.63
C GLY A 187 10.53 -0.88 2.25
N VAL A 188 10.22 0.10 1.41
CA VAL A 188 10.88 0.24 0.10
C VAL A 188 12.38 0.46 0.24
N LEU A 189 12.83 1.40 1.09
CA LEU A 189 14.25 1.71 1.27
C LEU A 189 15.08 0.52 1.79
N ILE A 190 14.48 -0.39 2.57
CA ILE A 190 15.15 -1.54 3.17
C ILE A 190 15.04 -2.79 2.28
N ILE A 191 13.87 -3.04 1.70
CA ILE A 191 13.58 -4.27 0.94
C ILE A 191 14.13 -4.18 -0.48
N LEU A 192 13.97 -3.03 -1.14
CA LEU A 192 14.37 -2.87 -2.54
C LEU A 192 15.85 -3.17 -2.82
N PRO A 193 16.85 -2.73 -2.02
CA PRO A 193 18.25 -3.03 -2.32
C PRO A 193 18.52 -4.54 -2.24
N ALA A 194 17.88 -5.26 -1.31
CA ALA A 194 17.98 -6.71 -1.23
C ALA A 194 17.39 -7.39 -2.48
N VAL A 195 16.21 -6.94 -2.93
CA VAL A 195 15.57 -7.46 -4.15
C VAL A 195 16.41 -7.17 -5.39
N LEU A 196 16.99 -5.97 -5.51
CA LEU A 196 17.87 -5.59 -6.62
C LEU A 196 19.11 -6.50 -6.70
N VAL A 197 19.77 -6.76 -5.57
CA VAL A 197 20.93 -7.66 -5.52
C VAL A 197 20.56 -9.10 -5.91
N LEU A 198 19.42 -9.61 -5.41
CA LEU A 198 18.93 -10.94 -5.77
C LEU A 198 18.54 -11.05 -7.26
N ALA A 199 18.11 -9.93 -7.85
CA ALA A 199 17.76 -9.84 -9.26
C ALA A 199 18.98 -9.63 -10.18
N GLU A 200 20.22 -9.62 -9.70
CA GLU A 200 21.42 -9.56 -10.56
C GLU A 200 21.80 -10.97 -11.07
N PRO A 201 21.98 -11.16 -12.39
CA PRO A 201 22.38 -12.45 -12.94
C PRO A 201 23.82 -12.77 -12.51
N GLY A 202 23.98 -13.76 -11.63
CA GLY A 202 25.29 -14.22 -11.13
C GLY A 202 25.58 -13.88 -9.66
N ALA A 203 24.76 -13.07 -8.99
CA ALA A 203 24.97 -12.69 -7.59
C ALA A 203 24.94 -13.88 -6.62
N LEU A 204 24.15 -14.92 -6.93
CA LEU A 204 24.11 -16.15 -6.14
C LEU A 204 25.39 -17.00 -6.36
N ARG A 205 25.97 -16.99 -7.57
CA ARG A 205 27.18 -17.76 -7.90
C ARG A 205 28.43 -17.15 -7.27
N SER A 206 28.57 -15.82 -7.25
CA SER A 206 29.72 -15.14 -6.61
C SER A 206 29.67 -15.28 -5.08
N ARG A 207 28.48 -15.20 -4.46
CA ARG A 207 28.31 -15.43 -3.01
C ARG A 207 28.56 -16.88 -2.60
N LEU A 208 28.18 -17.86 -3.42
CA LEU A 208 28.50 -19.27 -3.16
C LEU A 208 29.98 -19.55 -3.35
N ALA A 209 30.65 -18.88 -4.30
CA ALA A 209 32.09 -18.98 -4.47
C ALA A 209 32.87 -18.36 -3.29
N SER A 210 32.42 -17.22 -2.75
CA SER A 210 33.06 -16.61 -1.57
C SER A 210 32.87 -17.40 -0.29
N ILE A 211 31.76 -18.15 -0.14
CA ILE A 211 31.54 -19.04 1.02
C ILE A 211 32.39 -20.32 0.89
N ARG A 212 32.58 -20.85 -0.33
CA ARG A 212 33.43 -22.02 -0.58
C ARG A 212 34.93 -21.73 -0.50
N GLY A 213 35.35 -20.47 -0.70
CA GLY A 213 36.75 -20.05 -0.56
C GLY A 213 37.26 -19.92 0.88
N VAL A 214 36.43 -20.20 1.90
CA VAL A 214 36.79 -20.11 3.33
C VAL A 214 37.05 -21.51 3.94
N THR A 215 36.93 -22.59 3.16
CA THR A 215 37.08 -23.98 3.61
C THR A 215 38.30 -24.71 3.07
N GLU A 216 39.40 -24.01 2.73
CA GLU A 216 40.69 -24.67 2.50
C GLU A 216 41.70 -24.19 3.56
N PRO A 217 42.12 -25.07 4.50
CA PRO A 217 43.20 -24.80 5.46
C PRO A 217 44.59 -24.88 4.83
#